data_AF-A0A9D5YJZ2-F1
#
_entry.id   AF-A0A9D5YJZ2-F1
#
_cell.length_a   1.000
_cell.length_b   1.000
_cell.length_c   1.000
_cell.angle_alpha   90.00
_cell.angle_beta   90.00
_cell.angle_gamma   90.00
#
_symmetry.space_group_name_H-M   'P 1'
#
loop_
_entity.id
_entity.type
_entity.pdbx_description
1 polymer ?
#
loop_
_entity_poly.entity_id
_entity_poly.type
_entity_poly.pdbx_seq_one_letter_code
_entity_poly.pdbx_strand_id
1 'polypeptide(L)'
;MEFLLDKIEERDMDFVVMRAFVELPAFADFFLNKLGLPGGEVVRVEHSVMDNELGESDIVAVISLAGRRFALLIENKIDAHAMPEQCSRYSRRGLRGCIDGLYDDFAVFIIAPKAYLDSNEEAQKYENRISYEELLTLFTANNREMDVQITQAAITKQIQGHTVQEVPAITEFWKKFYAFCCSCGQNIEMYPAAGPKGARSTWPQFKSALKGTELFYKANQGFCDLQFVGKLHDHERLKNALRDFKDEDMHWAEAGRSVALRIRVKPMDFKQPFETYPHELALMVDAIERLTKLSFLLNDTGFVV
;
A
#
# COMPACT_ATOMS: atom_id res chain seq x y z
N MET A 1 -17.72 25.46 -10.50
CA MET A 1 -16.78 24.94 -11.53
C MET A 1 -16.55 23.47 -11.22
N GLU A 2 -16.59 22.58 -12.21
CA GLU A 2 -16.41 21.13 -11.99
C GLU A 2 -14.95 20.74 -12.26
N PHE A 3 -14.29 20.13 -11.29
CA PHE A 3 -12.89 19.69 -11.36
C PHE A 3 -12.84 18.16 -11.38
N LEU A 4 -12.37 17.59 -12.49
CA LEU A 4 -12.31 16.14 -12.68
C LEU A 4 -10.86 15.66 -12.52
N LEU A 5 -10.62 14.86 -11.50
CA LEU A 5 -9.37 14.11 -11.31
C LEU A 5 -9.60 12.67 -11.77
N ASP A 6 -8.74 12.18 -12.68
CA ASP A 6 -8.76 10.78 -13.15
C ASP A 6 -8.43 9.81 -12.00
N LYS A 7 -7.53 10.22 -11.10
CA LYS A 7 -7.16 9.48 -9.89
C LYS A 7 -6.78 10.45 -8.78
N ILE A 8 -7.07 10.06 -7.54
CA ILE A 8 -6.61 10.75 -6.33
C ILE A 8 -5.57 9.89 -5.58
N GLU A 9 -4.44 10.49 -5.24
CA GLU A 9 -3.33 9.90 -4.49
C GLU A 9 -3.04 10.72 -3.21
N GLU A 10 -2.34 10.12 -2.24
CA GLU A 10 -1.93 10.82 -1.01
C GLU A 10 -1.23 12.16 -1.33
N ARG A 11 -0.38 12.18 -2.36
CA ARG A 11 0.33 13.38 -2.82
C ARG A 11 -0.60 14.55 -3.19
N ASP A 12 -1.78 14.28 -3.73
CA ASP A 12 -2.74 15.34 -4.07
C ASP A 12 -3.25 16.02 -2.80
N MET A 13 -3.53 15.22 -1.77
CA MET A 13 -3.90 15.71 -0.45
C MET A 13 -2.74 16.41 0.25
N ASP A 14 -1.50 15.95 0.07
CA ASP A 14 -0.32 16.65 0.60
C ASP A 14 -0.28 18.10 0.10
N PHE A 15 -0.45 18.31 -1.21
CA PHE A 15 -0.42 19.64 -1.78
C PHE A 15 -1.61 20.50 -1.38
N VAL A 16 -2.82 19.93 -1.22
CA VAL A 16 -3.97 20.65 -0.65
C VAL A 16 -3.63 21.18 0.74
N VAL A 17 -3.06 20.34 1.59
CA VAL A 17 -2.73 20.69 2.98
C VAL A 17 -1.59 21.70 3.04
N MET A 18 -0.52 21.50 2.27
CA MET A 18 0.58 22.46 2.19
C MET A 18 0.10 23.83 1.72
N ARG A 19 -0.71 23.87 0.66
CA ARG A 19 -1.29 25.12 0.16
C ARG A 19 -2.18 25.77 1.20
N ALA A 20 -2.99 25.00 1.93
CA ALA A 20 -3.84 25.52 2.98
C ALA A 20 -3.05 26.16 4.13
N PHE A 21 -1.90 25.59 4.53
CA PHE A 21 -1.02 26.24 5.50
C PHE A 21 -0.50 27.62 5.03
N VAL A 22 -0.29 27.80 3.72
CA VAL A 22 0.24 29.05 3.16
C VAL A 22 -0.87 30.08 2.91
N GLU A 23 -2.03 29.65 2.42
CA GLU A 23 -3.06 30.54 1.89
C GLU A 23 -4.26 30.74 2.83
N LEU A 24 -4.43 29.91 3.84
CA LEU A 24 -5.56 29.95 4.76
C LEU A 24 -5.07 30.06 6.20
N PRO A 25 -5.00 31.28 6.79
CA PRO A 25 -4.56 31.47 8.18
C PRO A 25 -5.32 30.59 9.19
N ALA A 26 -6.64 30.44 8.99
CA ALA A 26 -7.48 29.59 9.82
C ALA A 26 -7.08 28.09 9.81
N PHE A 27 -6.28 27.65 8.83
CA PHE A 27 -5.80 26.28 8.73
C PHE A 27 -4.75 25.96 9.78
N ALA A 28 -3.75 26.84 9.97
CA ALA A 28 -2.76 26.67 11.02
C ALA A 28 -3.41 26.74 12.41
N ASP A 29 -4.33 27.70 12.61
CA ASP A 29 -5.11 27.82 13.84
C ASP A 29 -5.91 26.54 14.15
N PHE A 30 -6.45 25.87 13.13
CA PHE A 30 -7.19 24.62 13.32
C PHE A 30 -6.33 23.52 13.97
N PHE A 31 -5.07 23.37 13.54
CA PHE A 31 -4.13 22.43 14.16
C PHE A 31 -3.71 22.89 15.55
N LEU A 32 -3.33 24.16 15.69
CA LEU A 32 -2.86 24.74 16.94
C LEU A 32 -3.92 24.72 18.06
N ASN A 33 -5.18 24.94 17.72
CA ASN A 33 -6.29 24.89 18.68
C ASN A 33 -6.48 23.48 19.27
N LYS A 34 -6.18 22.42 18.51
CA LYS A 34 -6.21 21.04 19.05
C LYS A 34 -5.13 20.80 20.09
N LEU A 35 -4.03 21.55 20.03
CA LEU A 35 -2.94 21.52 21.01
C LEU A 35 -3.14 22.52 22.15
N GLY A 36 -4.14 23.39 22.08
CA GLY A 36 -4.31 24.52 23.01
C GLY A 36 -3.25 25.62 22.86
N LEU A 37 -2.70 25.80 21.65
CA LEU A 37 -1.58 26.72 21.36
C LEU A 37 -1.94 27.82 20.32
N PRO A 38 -2.93 28.70 20.57
CA PRO A 38 -3.42 29.63 19.55
C PRO A 38 -2.41 30.72 19.16
N GLY A 39 -2.56 31.28 17.95
CA GLY A 39 -1.90 32.53 17.53
C GLY A 39 -0.50 32.37 16.94
N GLY A 40 -0.26 31.32 16.17
CA GLY A 40 1.01 31.09 15.48
C GLY A 40 1.01 31.55 14.02
N GLU A 41 2.19 31.88 13.50
CA GLU A 41 2.40 32.23 12.08
C GLU A 41 3.17 31.13 11.36
N VAL A 42 2.70 30.68 10.19
CA VAL A 42 3.42 29.69 9.38
C VAL A 42 4.67 30.31 8.78
N VAL A 43 5.84 29.76 9.12
CA VAL A 43 7.15 30.23 8.64
C VAL A 43 7.61 29.40 7.44
N ARG A 44 7.38 28.09 7.49
CA ARG A 44 7.86 27.16 6.46
C ARG A 44 6.92 25.96 6.38
N VAL A 45 6.74 25.43 5.18
CA VAL A 45 6.08 24.15 4.94
C VAL A 45 6.94 23.33 3.98
N GLU A 46 7.22 22.09 4.34
CA GLU A 46 8.07 21.16 3.58
C GLU A 46 7.27 19.90 3.24
N HIS A 47 7.50 19.39 2.04
CA HIS A 47 6.97 18.11 1.56
C HIS A 47 8.06 17.05 1.65
N SER A 48 7.71 15.80 1.97
CA SER A 48 8.59 14.64 1.80
C SER A 48 9.95 14.81 2.49
N VAL A 49 9.92 15.14 3.79
CA VAL A 49 11.14 15.34 4.58
C VAL A 49 11.74 13.99 4.96
N MET A 50 12.85 13.65 4.31
CA MET A 50 13.53 12.36 4.44
C MET A 50 14.57 12.35 5.57
N ASP A 51 14.51 11.32 6.39
CA ASP A 51 15.58 10.90 7.30
C ASP A 51 16.08 9.51 6.89
N ASN A 52 17.41 9.35 6.78
CA ASN A 52 18.02 8.12 6.28
C ASN A 52 17.79 6.90 7.20
N GLU A 53 17.52 7.11 8.48
CA GLU A 53 17.31 6.05 9.47
C GLU A 53 15.84 5.93 9.88
N LEU A 54 15.12 7.05 9.92
CA LEU A 54 13.77 7.15 10.46
C LEU A 54 12.68 7.22 9.38
N GLY A 55 13.05 7.35 8.11
CA GLY A 55 12.14 7.38 6.97
C GLY A 55 11.59 8.77 6.66
N GLU A 56 10.46 8.83 5.97
CA GLU A 56 9.85 10.07 5.44
C GLU A 56 8.75 10.67 6.31
N SER A 57 8.75 11.99 6.46
CA SER A 57 7.61 12.79 6.93
C SER A 57 6.90 13.40 5.73
N ASP A 58 5.61 13.11 5.53
CA ASP A 58 4.87 13.56 4.34
C ASP A 58 4.83 15.09 4.28
N ILE A 59 4.48 15.73 5.41
CA ILE A 59 4.45 17.19 5.52
C ILE A 59 5.06 17.63 6.85
N VAL A 60 5.87 18.69 6.82
CA VAL A 60 6.36 19.39 8.02
C VAL A 60 6.03 20.86 7.90
N ALA A 61 5.20 21.39 8.80
CA ALA A 61 4.91 22.82 8.90
C ALA A 61 5.59 23.41 10.14
N VAL A 62 6.44 24.41 9.97
CA VAL A 62 7.10 25.14 11.05
C VAL A 62 6.38 26.45 11.29
N ILE A 63 5.94 26.65 12.53
CA ILE A 63 5.13 27.78 12.97
C ILE A 63 5.94 28.61 13.98
N SER A 64 5.95 29.93 13.82
CA SER A 64 6.43 30.86 14.84
C SER A 64 5.32 31.07 15.86
N LEU A 65 5.53 30.58 17.08
CA LEU A 65 4.62 30.71 18.22
C LEU A 65 5.34 31.47 19.33
N ALA A 66 4.92 32.71 19.58
CA ALA A 66 5.53 33.59 20.58
C ALA A 66 7.07 33.69 20.46
N GLY A 67 7.59 33.71 19.23
CA GLY A 67 9.03 33.80 18.94
C GLY A 67 9.79 32.47 19.01
N ARG A 68 9.10 31.35 19.25
CA ARG A 68 9.66 29.98 19.18
C ARG A 68 9.19 29.28 17.92
N ARG A 69 10.02 28.40 17.36
CA ARG A 69 9.67 27.56 16.21
C ARG A 69 9.03 26.27 16.70
N PHE A 70 7.78 26.06 16.35
CA PHE A 70 7.02 24.86 16.68
C PHE A 70 6.72 24.08 15.41
N ALA A 71 7.10 22.81 15.32
CA ALA A 71 6.87 22.00 14.14
C ALA A 71 5.62 21.11 14.27
N LEU A 72 4.83 21.05 13.21
CA LEU A 72 3.79 20.05 13.01
C LEU A 72 4.33 19.03 12.00
N LEU A 73 4.58 17.80 12.45
CA LEU A 73 4.94 16.69 11.57
C LEU A 73 3.66 15.91 11.29
N ILE A 74 3.26 15.85 10.01
CA ILE A 74 1.95 15.36 9.61
C ILE A 74 2.14 14.17 8.67
N GLU A 75 1.62 13.02 9.08
CA GLU A 75 1.42 11.86 8.22
C GLU A 75 0.07 11.98 7.50
N ASN A 76 0.04 11.64 6.23
CA ASN A 76 -1.16 11.68 5.40
C ASN A 76 -1.49 10.30 4.83
N LYS A 77 -2.75 9.86 5.00
CA LYS A 77 -3.21 8.56 4.51
C LYS A 77 -4.58 8.63 3.85
N ILE A 78 -4.73 7.97 2.70
CA ILE A 78 -6.04 7.69 2.10
C ILE A 78 -6.38 6.23 2.31
N ASP A 79 -5.63 5.34 1.67
CA ASP A 79 -5.88 3.89 1.66
C ASP A 79 -4.60 3.05 1.77
N ALA A 80 -3.41 3.67 1.75
CA ALA A 80 -2.16 2.98 1.96
C ALA A 80 -2.08 2.29 3.34
N HIS A 81 -1.53 1.08 3.36
CA HIS A 81 -1.23 0.39 4.62
C HIS A 81 -0.26 1.21 5.46
N ALA A 82 -0.58 1.37 6.74
CA ALA A 82 0.34 1.96 7.70
C ALA A 82 1.57 1.06 7.84
N MET A 83 2.75 1.67 7.84
CA MET A 83 3.99 0.93 8.10
C MET A 83 4.09 0.60 9.60
N PRO A 84 4.75 -0.51 9.98
CA PRO A 84 5.03 -0.79 11.38
C PRO A 84 5.77 0.36 12.06
N GLU A 85 5.37 0.66 13.30
CA GLU A 85 5.99 1.69 14.16
C GLU A 85 6.02 3.11 13.55
N GLN A 86 5.13 3.41 12.59
CA GLN A 86 5.17 4.68 11.87
C GLN A 86 5.01 5.87 12.81
N CYS A 87 4.06 5.82 13.74
CA CYS A 87 3.88 6.87 14.75
C CYS A 87 5.16 7.12 15.57
N SER A 88 5.83 6.04 16.00
CA SER A 88 7.07 6.15 16.78
C SER A 88 8.20 6.82 15.98
N ARG A 89 8.31 6.50 14.69
CA ARG A 89 9.30 7.11 13.80
C ARG A 89 9.08 8.61 13.64
N TYR A 90 7.83 9.07 13.53
CA TYR A 90 7.50 10.49 13.54
C TYR A 90 7.93 11.18 14.85
N SER A 91 7.63 10.58 16.01
CA SER A 91 8.05 11.14 17.30
C SER A 91 9.57 11.23 17.41
N ARG A 92 10.29 10.21 16.95
CA ARG A 92 11.76 10.20 16.93
C ARG A 92 12.32 11.27 15.99
N ARG A 93 11.71 11.51 14.83
CA ARG A 93 12.11 12.59 13.92
C ARG A 93 11.85 13.97 14.51
N GLY A 94 10.71 14.16 15.18
CA GLY A 94 10.42 15.38 15.92
C GLY A 94 11.52 15.70 16.94
N LEU A 95 11.87 14.72 17.76
CA LEU A 95 12.97 14.85 18.73
C LEU A 95 14.31 15.15 18.05
N ARG A 96 14.63 14.47 16.94
CA ARG A 96 15.84 14.72 16.17
C ARG A 96 15.88 16.16 15.65
N GLY A 97 14.78 16.67 15.08
CA GLY A 97 14.71 18.04 14.59
C GLY A 97 14.89 19.09 15.69
N CYS A 98 14.43 18.81 16.92
CA CYS A 98 14.76 19.64 18.09
C CYS A 98 16.25 19.59 18.45
N ILE A 99 16.85 18.40 18.48
CA ILE A 99 18.28 18.22 18.78
C ILE A 99 19.16 18.94 17.74
N ASP A 100 18.77 18.87 16.48
CA ASP A 100 19.49 19.47 15.35
C ASP A 100 19.21 20.98 15.21
N GLY A 101 18.36 21.55 16.09
CA GLY A 101 18.07 22.98 16.15
C GLY A 101 17.18 23.49 15.01
N LEU A 102 16.44 22.62 14.33
CA LEU A 102 15.51 22.99 13.25
C LEU A 102 14.27 23.71 13.78
N TYR A 103 13.79 23.30 14.95
CA TYR A 103 12.68 23.88 15.68
C TYR A 103 12.85 23.60 17.18
N ASP A 104 12.11 24.32 18.02
CA ASP A 104 12.31 24.33 19.47
C ASP A 104 11.35 23.37 20.19
N ASP A 105 10.28 22.95 19.53
CA ASP A 105 9.30 21.95 20.00
C ASP A 105 8.47 21.42 18.81
N PHE A 106 7.70 20.35 19.01
CA PHE A 106 6.89 19.75 17.94
C PHE A 106 5.63 19.01 18.42
N ALA A 107 4.72 18.77 17.48
CA ALA A 107 3.64 17.82 17.62
C ALA A 107 3.54 16.93 16.38
N VAL A 108 3.09 15.69 16.59
CA VAL A 108 2.87 14.72 15.52
C VAL A 108 1.38 14.57 15.29
N PHE A 109 0.97 14.65 14.03
CA PHE A 109 -0.40 14.46 13.58
C PHE A 109 -0.47 13.36 12.52
N ILE A 110 -1.63 12.71 12.45
CA ILE A 110 -2.07 12.00 11.26
C ILE A 110 -3.35 12.65 10.72
N ILE A 111 -3.39 12.82 9.41
CA ILE A 111 -4.59 13.18 8.65
C ILE A 111 -5.01 12.01 7.76
N ALA A 112 -6.28 11.63 7.81
CA ALA A 112 -6.83 10.58 6.96
C ALA A 112 -8.37 10.64 6.95
N PRO A 113 -9.07 9.92 6.06
CA PRO A 113 -10.50 9.71 6.18
C PRO A 113 -10.87 9.15 7.55
N LYS A 114 -12.00 9.58 8.11
CA LYS A 114 -12.44 9.15 9.46
C LYS A 114 -12.49 7.63 9.59
N ALA A 115 -13.00 6.93 8.57
CA ALA A 115 -13.06 5.48 8.56
C ALA A 115 -11.67 4.81 8.64
N TYR A 116 -10.63 5.42 8.06
CA TYR A 116 -9.25 4.95 8.20
C TYR A 116 -8.75 5.13 9.63
N LEU A 117 -8.92 6.32 10.20
CA LEU A 117 -8.51 6.64 11.57
C LEU A 117 -9.19 5.74 12.61
N ASP A 118 -10.46 5.40 12.38
CA ASP A 118 -11.24 4.57 13.30
C ASP A 118 -10.86 3.08 13.20
N SER A 119 -10.38 2.60 12.05
CA SER A 119 -10.16 1.16 11.80
C SER A 119 -8.68 0.71 11.83
N ASN A 120 -7.73 1.61 11.64
CA ASN A 120 -6.31 1.27 11.55
C ASN A 120 -5.60 1.39 12.90
N GLU A 121 -5.03 0.28 13.41
CA GLU A 121 -4.36 0.23 14.72
C GLU A 121 -3.14 1.15 14.83
N GLU A 122 -2.36 1.35 13.76
CA GLU A 122 -1.22 2.29 13.79
C GLU A 122 -1.70 3.74 13.81
N ALA A 123 -2.74 4.08 13.04
CA ALA A 123 -3.34 5.42 13.04
C ALA A 123 -3.87 5.81 14.42
N GLN A 124 -4.43 4.84 15.16
CA GLN A 124 -4.92 5.05 16.52
C GLN A 124 -3.81 5.37 17.55
N LYS A 125 -2.54 5.10 17.24
CA LYS A 125 -1.40 5.43 18.11
C LYS A 125 -1.03 6.92 18.09
N TYR A 126 -1.43 7.65 17.06
CA TYR A 126 -1.22 9.09 16.98
C TYR A 126 -2.10 9.79 18.00
N GLU A 127 -1.49 10.58 18.88
CA GLU A 127 -2.20 11.40 19.87
C GLU A 127 -3.10 12.42 19.17
N ASN A 128 -2.57 13.11 18.16
CA ASN A 128 -3.30 14.11 17.41
C ASN A 128 -3.78 13.55 16.07
N ARG A 129 -5.10 13.57 15.87
CA ARG A 129 -5.76 13.07 14.66
C ARG A 129 -6.72 14.12 14.11
N ILE A 130 -6.69 14.28 12.80
CA ILE A 130 -7.61 15.14 12.07
C ILE A 130 -8.18 14.34 10.91
N SER A 131 -9.50 14.20 10.88
CA SER A 131 -10.16 13.52 9.78
C SER A 131 -10.25 14.42 8.54
N TYR A 132 -10.29 13.81 7.35
CA TYR A 132 -10.58 14.56 6.13
C TYR A 132 -11.98 15.20 6.16
N GLU A 133 -12.92 14.62 6.89
CA GLU A 133 -14.26 15.17 7.10
C GLU A 133 -14.23 16.48 7.91
N GLU A 134 -13.31 16.59 8.88
CA GLU A 134 -13.04 17.85 9.57
C GLU A 134 -12.40 18.88 8.62
N LEU A 135 -11.42 18.46 7.81
CA LEU A 135 -10.81 19.33 6.80
C LEU A 135 -11.82 19.80 5.75
N LEU A 136 -12.71 18.91 5.30
CA LEU A 136 -13.78 19.20 4.35
C LEU A 136 -14.71 20.27 4.91
N THR A 137 -15.06 20.17 6.19
CA THR A 137 -15.87 21.18 6.90
C THR A 137 -15.15 22.54 6.91
N LEU A 138 -13.86 22.55 7.25
CA LEU A 138 -13.04 23.75 7.27
C LEU A 138 -12.92 24.40 5.88
N PHE A 139 -12.64 23.62 4.84
CA PHE A 139 -12.52 24.12 3.47
C PHE A 139 -13.85 24.63 2.92
N THR A 140 -14.96 23.97 3.24
CA THR A 140 -16.30 24.41 2.88
C THR A 140 -16.63 25.76 3.52
N ALA A 141 -16.37 25.91 4.82
CA ALA A 141 -16.61 27.16 5.56
C ALA A 141 -15.77 28.35 5.03
N ASN A 142 -14.65 28.06 4.36
CA ASN A 142 -13.73 29.06 3.81
C ASN A 142 -13.80 29.18 2.27
N ASN A 143 -14.87 28.66 1.64
CA ASN A 143 -15.11 28.75 0.19
C ASN A 143 -13.96 28.22 -0.69
N ARG A 144 -13.26 27.17 -0.23
CA ARG A 144 -12.14 26.56 -0.96
C ARG A 144 -12.62 25.44 -1.88
N GLU A 145 -13.39 25.80 -2.92
CA GLU A 145 -14.11 24.83 -3.79
C GLU A 145 -13.23 23.69 -4.34
N MET A 146 -12.01 23.99 -4.75
CA MET A 146 -11.08 22.97 -5.27
C MET A 146 -10.62 22.02 -4.16
N ASP A 147 -10.27 22.54 -2.98
CA ASP A 147 -9.84 21.72 -1.85
C ASP A 147 -10.98 20.85 -1.34
N VAL A 148 -12.22 21.35 -1.37
CA VAL A 148 -13.44 20.57 -1.09
C VAL A 148 -13.58 19.39 -2.06
N GLN A 149 -13.48 19.64 -3.38
CA GLN A 149 -13.62 18.58 -4.39
C GLN A 149 -12.52 17.50 -4.26
N ILE A 150 -11.26 17.91 -4.04
CA ILE A 150 -10.14 16.98 -3.87
C ILE A 150 -10.31 16.15 -2.58
N THR A 151 -10.65 16.79 -1.47
CA THR A 151 -10.86 16.11 -0.17
C THR A 151 -12.02 15.13 -0.26
N GLN A 152 -13.12 15.50 -0.94
CA GLN A 152 -14.27 14.63 -1.14
C GLN A 152 -13.91 13.41 -2.02
N ALA A 153 -13.10 13.60 -3.05
CA ALA A 153 -12.60 12.49 -3.88
C ALA A 153 -11.74 11.53 -3.06
N ALA A 154 -10.87 12.04 -2.18
CA ALA A 154 -10.02 11.24 -1.32
C ALA A 154 -10.83 10.40 -0.30
N ILE A 155 -11.86 10.99 0.32
CA ILE A 155 -12.80 10.27 1.19
C ILE A 155 -13.52 9.15 0.41
N THR A 156 -14.04 9.45 -0.78
CA THR A 156 -14.72 8.48 -1.64
C THR A 156 -13.80 7.32 -2.03
N LYS A 157 -12.53 7.62 -2.39
CA LYS A 157 -11.53 6.59 -2.72
C LYS A 157 -11.34 5.61 -1.57
N GLN A 158 -11.23 6.09 -0.33
CA GLN A 158 -11.07 5.21 0.83
C GLN A 158 -12.29 4.29 0.99
N ILE A 159 -13.50 4.82 0.93
CA ILE A 159 -14.75 4.04 1.03
C ILE A 159 -14.82 2.96 -0.07
N GLN A 160 -14.48 3.33 -1.31
CA GLN A 160 -14.47 2.41 -2.45
C GLN A 160 -13.32 1.41 -2.39
N GLY A 161 -12.16 1.79 -1.85
CA GLY A 161 -11.00 0.92 -1.64
C GLY A 161 -11.26 -0.18 -0.62
N HIS A 162 -12.09 0.09 0.40
CA HIS A 162 -12.51 -0.90 1.40
C HIS A 162 -13.73 -1.74 0.99
N THR A 163 -14.52 -1.28 0.01
CA THR A 163 -15.65 -2.05 -0.50
C THR A 163 -15.22 -2.80 -1.73
N VAL A 164 -14.92 -4.10 -1.60
CA VAL A 164 -14.76 -4.95 -2.78
C VAL A 164 -16.07 -4.89 -3.56
N GLN A 165 -16.09 -4.16 -4.67
CA GLN A 165 -17.21 -4.19 -5.59
C GLN A 165 -17.26 -5.59 -6.18
N GLU A 166 -18.18 -6.40 -5.66
CA GLU A 166 -18.29 -7.79 -6.04
C GLU A 166 -18.56 -7.92 -7.54
N VAL A 167 -17.78 -8.77 -8.20
CA VAL A 167 -18.08 -9.29 -9.52
C VAL A 167 -18.49 -10.75 -9.30
N PRO A 168 -19.81 -11.07 -9.28
CA PRO A 168 -20.30 -12.38 -8.86
C PRO A 168 -19.67 -13.55 -9.62
N ALA A 169 -19.42 -13.39 -10.92
CA ALA A 169 -18.75 -14.39 -11.76
C ALA A 169 -17.33 -14.71 -11.25
N ILE A 170 -16.54 -13.69 -10.86
CA ILE A 170 -15.20 -13.89 -10.32
C ILE A 170 -15.28 -14.51 -8.93
N THR A 171 -16.22 -14.08 -8.07
CA THR A 171 -16.42 -14.72 -6.77
C THR A 171 -16.75 -16.21 -6.91
N GLU A 172 -17.65 -16.56 -7.83
CA GLU A 172 -18.01 -17.95 -8.12
C GLU A 172 -16.81 -18.74 -8.67
N PHE A 173 -16.07 -18.16 -9.62
CA PHE A 173 -14.86 -18.76 -10.17
C PHE A 173 -13.86 -19.07 -9.06
N TRP A 174 -13.59 -18.12 -8.15
CA TRP A 174 -12.69 -18.32 -7.01
C TRP A 174 -13.12 -19.47 -6.10
N LYS A 175 -14.42 -19.58 -5.81
CA LYS A 175 -14.95 -20.68 -4.98
C LYS A 175 -14.67 -22.04 -5.63
N LYS A 176 -15.00 -22.18 -6.92
CA LYS A 176 -14.75 -23.42 -7.68
C LYS A 176 -13.27 -23.71 -7.85
N PHE A 177 -12.47 -22.69 -8.16
CA PHE A 177 -11.03 -22.79 -8.32
C PHE A 177 -10.31 -23.22 -7.04
N TYR A 178 -10.68 -22.65 -5.90
CA TYR A 178 -10.15 -23.06 -4.59
C TYR A 178 -10.53 -24.51 -4.27
N ALA A 179 -11.79 -24.90 -4.48
CA ALA A 179 -12.23 -26.27 -4.27
C ALA A 179 -11.49 -27.27 -5.18
N PHE A 180 -11.24 -26.90 -6.43
CA PHE A 180 -10.43 -27.67 -7.37
C PHE A 180 -8.99 -27.84 -6.87
N CYS A 181 -8.33 -26.75 -6.45
CA CYS A 181 -6.95 -26.83 -5.94
C CYS A 181 -6.86 -27.75 -4.71
N CYS A 182 -7.82 -27.67 -3.80
CA CYS A 182 -7.89 -28.54 -2.61
C CYS A 182 -8.14 -30.02 -2.93
N SER A 183 -8.70 -30.35 -4.11
CA SER A 183 -9.08 -31.72 -4.48
C SER A 183 -8.26 -32.31 -5.63
N CYS A 184 -7.33 -31.54 -6.22
CA CYS A 184 -6.55 -31.99 -7.39
C CYS A 184 -5.50 -33.07 -7.08
N GLY A 185 -5.24 -33.37 -5.80
CA GLY A 185 -4.30 -34.42 -5.37
C GLY A 185 -2.81 -34.08 -5.58
N GLN A 186 -2.50 -32.87 -6.05
CA GLN A 186 -1.13 -32.39 -6.24
C GLN A 186 -0.60 -31.68 -4.99
N ASN A 187 0.73 -31.61 -4.86
CA ASN A 187 1.37 -30.91 -3.74
C ASN A 187 1.34 -29.39 -3.95
N ILE A 188 0.14 -28.80 -3.90
CA ILE A 188 -0.11 -27.36 -3.99
C ILE A 188 -1.02 -26.92 -2.85
N GLU A 189 -0.74 -25.77 -2.25
CA GLU A 189 -1.56 -25.22 -1.16
C GLU A 189 -1.92 -23.77 -1.51
N MET A 190 -3.15 -23.56 -1.98
CA MET A 190 -3.66 -22.23 -2.31
C MET A 190 -4.12 -21.53 -1.02
N TYR A 191 -3.78 -20.24 -0.87
CA TYR A 191 -4.31 -19.47 0.25
C TYR A 191 -5.83 -19.25 0.09
N PRO A 192 -6.64 -19.50 1.13
CA PRO A 192 -8.06 -19.24 1.08
C PRO A 192 -8.30 -17.74 0.96
N ALA A 193 -9.18 -17.35 0.04
CA ALA A 193 -9.59 -15.97 -0.12
C ALA A 193 -11.10 -15.87 0.12
N ALA A 194 -11.50 -15.71 1.39
CA ALA A 194 -12.90 -15.54 1.76
C ALA A 194 -13.48 -14.23 1.18
N GLY A 195 -14.81 -14.16 1.11
CA GLY A 195 -15.55 -12.95 0.75
C GLY A 195 -15.67 -12.66 -0.75
N PRO A 196 -16.37 -11.56 -1.09
CA PRO A 196 -16.57 -11.13 -2.47
C PRO A 196 -15.24 -10.83 -3.17
N LYS A 197 -15.23 -10.98 -4.51
CA LYS A 197 -14.06 -10.71 -5.36
C LYS A 197 -14.35 -9.61 -6.36
N GLY A 198 -13.42 -8.66 -6.46
CA GLY A 198 -13.50 -7.56 -7.41
C GLY A 198 -12.87 -7.91 -8.75
N ALA A 199 -13.03 -7.04 -9.75
CA ALA A 199 -12.58 -7.24 -11.13
C ALA A 199 -11.08 -7.57 -11.29
N ARG A 200 -10.23 -7.13 -10.35
CA ARG A 200 -8.77 -7.35 -10.36
C ARG A 200 -8.33 -8.59 -9.57
N SER A 201 -9.25 -9.31 -8.93
CA SER A 201 -8.95 -10.52 -8.16
C SER A 201 -8.74 -11.70 -9.10
N THR A 202 -7.64 -11.72 -9.84
CA THR A 202 -7.34 -12.78 -10.82
C THR A 202 -6.01 -13.47 -10.55
N TRP A 203 -5.33 -13.13 -9.44
CA TRP A 203 -4.02 -13.66 -9.09
C TRP A 203 -4.06 -14.52 -7.80
N PRO A 204 -4.56 -15.77 -7.87
CA PRO A 204 -4.42 -16.73 -6.78
C PRO A 204 -2.98 -16.85 -6.28
N GLN A 205 -2.83 -16.85 -4.96
CA GLN A 205 -1.56 -17.06 -4.28
C GLN A 205 -1.50 -18.46 -3.67
N PHE A 206 -0.31 -19.06 -3.74
CA PHE A 206 0.01 -20.37 -3.20
C PHE A 206 1.14 -20.27 -2.19
N LYS A 207 1.21 -21.23 -1.29
CA LYS A 207 2.26 -21.33 -0.29
C LYS A 207 3.58 -21.74 -0.92
N SER A 208 4.62 -20.97 -0.64
CA SER A 208 6.01 -21.31 -0.96
C SER A 208 6.71 -21.84 0.28
N ALA A 209 7.57 -22.86 0.11
CA ALA A 209 8.41 -23.36 1.20
C ALA A 209 9.63 -22.47 1.49
N LEU A 210 10.10 -21.73 0.47
CA LEU A 210 11.27 -20.88 0.57
C LEU A 210 10.92 -19.49 1.12
N LYS A 211 11.48 -19.13 2.28
CA LYS A 211 11.28 -17.80 2.87
C LYS A 211 11.75 -16.69 1.93
N GLY A 212 11.02 -15.57 1.92
CA GLY A 212 11.31 -14.45 1.01
C GLY A 212 10.80 -14.66 -0.41
N THR A 213 9.97 -15.70 -0.64
CA THR A 213 9.34 -15.93 -1.94
C THR A 213 7.82 -16.06 -1.85
N GLU A 214 7.15 -15.74 -2.95
CA GLU A 214 5.70 -15.87 -3.11
C GLU A 214 5.36 -16.60 -4.41
N LEU A 215 4.41 -17.53 -4.35
CA LEU A 215 3.91 -18.24 -5.52
C LEU A 215 2.59 -17.66 -5.98
N PHE A 216 2.50 -17.28 -7.25
CA PHE A 216 1.29 -16.72 -7.85
C PHE A 216 0.94 -17.43 -9.14
N TYR A 217 -0.36 -17.65 -9.36
CA TYR A 217 -0.92 -17.85 -10.69
C TYR A 217 -1.51 -16.53 -11.17
N LYS A 218 -0.92 -15.89 -12.20
CA LYS A 218 -1.44 -14.63 -12.76
C LYS A 218 -2.40 -14.93 -13.91
N ALA A 219 -3.65 -15.24 -13.58
CA ALA A 219 -4.59 -15.86 -14.52
C ALA A 219 -4.83 -15.07 -15.81
N ASN A 220 -5.06 -13.76 -15.69
CA ASN A 220 -5.26 -12.89 -16.85
C ASN A 220 -3.99 -12.69 -17.70
N GLN A 221 -2.82 -13.08 -17.19
CA GLN A 221 -1.54 -12.94 -17.89
C GLN A 221 -0.99 -14.27 -18.41
N GLY A 222 -1.55 -15.41 -17.96
CA GLY A 222 -1.20 -16.74 -18.45
C GLY A 222 0.19 -17.21 -17.99
N PHE A 223 0.50 -17.07 -16.70
CA PHE A 223 1.73 -17.64 -16.17
C PHE A 223 1.69 -17.84 -14.66
N CYS A 224 2.58 -18.72 -14.19
CA CYS A 224 2.84 -18.98 -12.78
C CYS A 224 4.23 -18.44 -12.43
N ASP A 225 4.32 -17.72 -11.31
CA ASP A 225 5.55 -17.09 -10.84
C ASP A 225 5.94 -17.62 -9.46
N LEU A 226 7.20 -18.03 -9.30
CA LEU A 226 7.90 -18.00 -8.02
C LEU A 226 8.64 -16.67 -7.92
N GLN A 227 8.10 -15.72 -7.16
CA GLN A 227 8.65 -14.38 -7.01
C GLN A 227 9.58 -14.30 -5.81
N PHE A 228 10.79 -13.78 -6.02
CA PHE A 228 11.74 -13.42 -4.98
C PHE A 228 11.49 -11.96 -4.56
N VAL A 229 10.86 -11.79 -3.40
CA VAL A 229 10.25 -10.52 -2.98
C VAL A 229 11.31 -9.45 -2.72
N GLY A 230 11.23 -8.33 -3.44
CA GLY A 230 12.15 -7.18 -3.25
C GLY A 230 13.58 -7.41 -3.79
N LYS A 231 13.80 -8.47 -4.57
CA LYS A 231 15.14 -8.92 -5.02
C LYS A 231 15.50 -8.52 -6.45
N LEU A 232 14.91 -7.45 -7.00
CA LEU A 232 15.26 -6.99 -8.35
C LEU A 232 16.77 -6.71 -8.52
N HIS A 233 17.42 -6.14 -7.50
CA HIS A 233 18.87 -5.87 -7.53
C HIS A 233 19.74 -7.14 -7.50
N ASP A 234 19.18 -8.27 -7.05
CA ASP A 234 19.87 -9.56 -6.94
C ASP A 234 19.64 -10.47 -8.17
N HIS A 235 19.01 -9.97 -9.23
CA HIS A 235 18.57 -10.76 -10.39
C HIS A 235 19.70 -11.63 -10.97
N GLU A 236 20.86 -11.06 -11.28
CA GLU A 236 21.98 -11.83 -11.86
C GLU A 236 22.56 -12.85 -10.87
N ARG A 237 22.58 -12.54 -9.56
CA ARG A 237 23.00 -13.51 -8.53
C ARG A 237 22.05 -14.70 -8.49
N LEU A 238 20.74 -14.44 -8.45
CA LEU A 238 19.70 -15.48 -8.40
C LEU A 238 19.72 -16.33 -9.67
N LYS A 239 19.87 -15.70 -10.84
CA LYS A 239 19.97 -16.37 -12.14
C LYS A 239 21.15 -17.32 -12.23
N ASN A 240 22.32 -16.92 -11.71
CA ASN A 240 23.50 -17.77 -11.66
C ASN A 240 23.36 -18.90 -10.64
N ALA A 241 22.85 -18.61 -9.45
CA ALA A 241 22.74 -19.58 -8.37
C ALA A 241 21.70 -20.69 -8.66
N LEU A 242 20.63 -20.35 -9.40
CA LEU A 242 19.56 -21.29 -9.73
C LEU A 242 19.66 -21.86 -11.15
N ARG A 243 20.80 -21.66 -11.84
CA ARG A 243 20.99 -22.09 -13.23
C ARG A 243 20.71 -23.58 -13.43
N ASP A 244 21.17 -24.41 -12.49
CA ASP A 244 21.08 -25.87 -12.59
C ASP A 244 19.78 -26.43 -11.97
N PHE A 245 18.95 -25.55 -11.38
CA PHE A 245 17.69 -25.91 -10.73
C PHE A 245 16.45 -25.59 -11.57
N LYS A 246 16.59 -24.83 -12.66
CA LYS A 246 15.47 -24.43 -13.51
C LYS A 246 15.26 -25.45 -14.63
N ASP A 247 14.00 -25.70 -14.96
CA ASP A 247 13.64 -26.42 -16.19
C ASP A 247 13.82 -25.50 -17.43
N GLU A 248 13.78 -26.08 -18.63
CA GLU A 248 14.00 -25.35 -19.89
C GLU A 248 12.94 -24.28 -20.16
N ASP A 249 11.67 -24.57 -19.83
CA ASP A 249 10.50 -23.70 -19.98
C ASP A 249 10.34 -22.66 -18.84
N MET A 250 11.23 -22.69 -17.84
CA MET A 250 11.31 -21.68 -16.80
C MET A 250 12.16 -20.50 -17.25
N HIS A 251 11.60 -19.29 -17.15
CA HIS A 251 12.25 -18.06 -17.58
C HIS A 251 12.25 -17.00 -16.49
N TRP A 252 13.29 -16.18 -16.45
CA TRP A 252 13.37 -15.05 -15.54
C TRP A 252 12.56 -13.86 -16.06
N ALA A 253 11.81 -13.21 -15.17
CA ALA A 253 11.03 -12.01 -15.48
C ALA A 253 11.05 -11.02 -14.32
N GLU A 254 10.97 -9.73 -14.62
CA GLU A 254 10.77 -8.69 -13.61
C GLU A 254 9.31 -8.65 -13.15
N ALA A 255 9.11 -8.38 -11.86
CA ALA A 255 7.81 -8.28 -11.22
C ALA A 255 7.79 -7.13 -10.20
N GLY A 256 7.76 -5.89 -10.70
CA GLY A 256 7.87 -4.69 -9.85
C GLY A 256 9.27 -4.60 -9.23
N ARG A 257 9.36 -4.54 -7.89
CA ARG A 257 10.64 -4.57 -7.16
C ARG A 257 11.19 -5.99 -6.93
N SER A 258 10.49 -7.01 -7.45
CA SER A 258 10.83 -8.42 -7.32
C SER A 258 11.33 -8.99 -8.66
N VAL A 259 11.99 -10.14 -8.59
CA VAL A 259 12.30 -10.96 -9.76
C VAL A 259 11.55 -12.28 -9.65
N ALA A 260 11.07 -12.82 -10.76
CA ALA A 260 10.28 -14.04 -10.82
C ALA A 260 10.95 -15.11 -11.68
N LEU A 261 10.96 -16.35 -11.21
CA LEU A 261 11.11 -17.50 -12.07
C LEU A 261 9.71 -17.94 -12.53
N ARG A 262 9.49 -17.88 -13.85
CA ARG A 262 8.16 -17.93 -14.48
C ARG A 262 8.01 -19.15 -15.37
N ILE A 263 6.86 -19.82 -15.25
CA ILE A 263 6.38 -20.82 -16.21
C ILE A 263 5.17 -20.22 -16.95
N ARG A 264 5.20 -20.23 -18.28
CA ARG A 264 4.07 -19.78 -19.09
C ARG A 264 3.00 -20.85 -19.14
N VAL A 265 1.76 -20.44 -18.92
CA VAL A 265 0.57 -21.27 -19.11
C VAL A 265 -0.42 -20.51 -20.00
N LYS A 266 -1.64 -21.01 -20.15
CA LYS A 266 -2.69 -20.29 -20.86
C LYS A 266 -3.42 -19.32 -19.92
N PRO A 267 -3.80 -18.12 -20.40
CA PRO A 267 -4.58 -17.20 -19.59
C PRO A 267 -6.01 -17.74 -19.37
N MET A 268 -6.57 -17.45 -18.20
CA MET A 268 -7.98 -17.69 -17.87
C MET A 268 -8.65 -16.36 -17.52
N ASP A 269 -9.87 -16.15 -18.02
CA ASP A 269 -10.72 -15.03 -17.62
C ASP A 269 -11.70 -15.51 -16.55
N PHE A 270 -11.50 -15.03 -15.32
CA PHE A 270 -12.34 -15.41 -14.18
C PHE A 270 -13.78 -14.88 -14.29
N LYS A 271 -14.10 -14.07 -15.31
CA LYS A 271 -15.48 -13.70 -15.64
C LYS A 271 -16.21 -14.78 -16.44
N GLN A 272 -15.50 -15.72 -17.05
CA GLN A 272 -16.08 -16.87 -17.75
C GLN A 272 -16.38 -18.01 -16.78
N PRO A 273 -17.29 -18.95 -17.11
CA PRO A 273 -17.56 -20.11 -16.26
C PRO A 273 -16.30 -20.96 -16.04
N PHE A 274 -16.09 -21.43 -14.81
CA PHE A 274 -14.94 -22.24 -14.42
C PHE A 274 -14.76 -23.49 -15.31
N GLU A 275 -15.87 -24.09 -15.72
CA GLU A 275 -15.94 -25.30 -16.52
C GLU A 275 -15.40 -25.13 -17.95
N THR A 276 -15.12 -23.90 -18.39
CA THR A 276 -14.54 -23.62 -19.71
C THR A 276 -13.05 -23.94 -19.81
N TYR A 277 -12.36 -24.18 -18.69
CA TYR A 277 -10.90 -24.23 -18.61
C TYR A 277 -10.29 -25.57 -18.14
N PRO A 278 -10.82 -26.76 -18.47
CA PRO A 278 -10.32 -28.00 -17.90
C PRO A 278 -8.85 -28.28 -18.25
N HIS A 279 -8.42 -27.92 -19.47
CA HIS A 279 -7.04 -28.11 -19.91
C HIS A 279 -6.09 -27.05 -19.31
N GLU A 280 -6.53 -25.80 -19.28
CA GLU A 280 -5.80 -24.67 -18.70
C GLU A 280 -5.54 -24.86 -17.20
N LEU A 281 -6.53 -25.41 -16.48
CA LEU A 281 -6.41 -25.76 -15.07
C LEU A 281 -5.35 -26.84 -14.82
N ALA A 282 -5.31 -27.89 -15.66
CA ALA A 282 -4.30 -28.93 -15.55
C ALA A 282 -2.88 -28.39 -15.78
N LEU A 283 -2.69 -27.56 -16.81
CA LEU A 283 -1.40 -26.91 -17.08
C LEU A 283 -0.95 -25.97 -15.95
N MET A 284 -1.88 -25.22 -15.38
CA MET A 284 -1.60 -24.32 -14.26
C MET A 284 -1.20 -25.09 -13.00
N VAL A 285 -1.92 -26.17 -12.67
CA VAL A 285 -1.60 -27.02 -11.51
C VAL A 285 -0.21 -27.63 -11.65
N ASP A 286 0.12 -28.18 -12.82
CA ASP A 286 1.46 -28.73 -13.09
C ASP A 286 2.55 -27.66 -12.89
N ALA A 287 2.34 -26.47 -13.44
CA ALA A 287 3.28 -25.36 -13.27
C ALA A 287 3.46 -24.93 -11.81
N ILE A 288 2.37 -24.78 -11.04
CA ILE A 288 2.44 -24.42 -9.61
C ILE A 288 3.11 -25.54 -8.80
N GLU A 289 2.82 -26.81 -9.11
CA GLU A 289 3.43 -27.94 -8.41
C GLU A 289 4.94 -27.99 -8.65
N ARG A 290 5.39 -27.77 -9.88
CA ARG A 290 6.82 -27.70 -10.24
C ARG A 290 7.54 -26.57 -9.51
N LEU A 291 6.94 -25.37 -9.46
CA LEU A 291 7.51 -24.25 -8.72
C LEU A 291 7.47 -24.48 -7.20
N THR A 292 6.45 -25.18 -6.69
CA THR A 292 6.36 -25.60 -5.29
C THR A 292 7.50 -26.55 -4.94
N LYS A 293 7.72 -27.59 -5.75
CA LYS A 293 8.82 -28.55 -5.61
C LYS A 293 10.18 -27.85 -5.62
N LEU A 294 10.38 -26.90 -6.53
CA LEU A 294 11.59 -26.09 -6.55
C LEU A 294 11.76 -25.30 -5.25
N SER A 295 10.71 -24.65 -4.74
CA SER A 295 10.79 -23.90 -3.48
C SER A 295 11.20 -24.79 -2.30
N PHE A 296 10.70 -26.05 -2.26
CA PHE A 296 11.11 -27.03 -1.25
C PHE A 296 12.58 -27.42 -1.40
N LEU A 297 13.02 -27.74 -2.62
CA LEU A 297 14.41 -28.11 -2.90
C LEU A 297 15.40 -27.00 -2.51
N LEU A 298 15.06 -25.74 -2.81
CA LEU A 298 15.90 -24.61 -2.41
C LEU A 298 15.94 -24.42 -0.90
N ASN A 299 14.79 -24.59 -0.22
CA ASN A 299 14.75 -24.54 1.23
C ASN A 299 15.59 -25.66 1.87
N ASP A 300 15.51 -26.89 1.35
CA ASP A 300 16.23 -28.06 1.87
C ASP A 300 17.75 -27.98 1.66
N THR A 301 18.19 -27.29 0.60
CA THR A 301 19.62 -27.01 0.36
C THR A 301 20.16 -25.85 1.21
N GLY A 302 19.31 -25.21 2.03
CA GLY A 302 19.69 -24.05 2.85
C GLY A 302 19.90 -22.77 2.03
N PHE A 303 19.30 -22.68 0.83
CA PHE A 303 19.39 -21.51 -0.03
C PHE A 303 18.80 -20.27 0.67
N VAL A 304 19.55 -19.17 0.66
CA VAL A 304 19.12 -17.89 1.24
C VAL A 304 18.88 -16.86 0.13
N VAL A 305 17.65 -16.34 0.13
CA VAL A 305 17.13 -15.35 -0.84
C VAL A 305 17.69 -13.97 -0.60
#